data_AF-A0A9N9EAU1-F1
#
_entry.id   AF-A0A9N9EAU1-F1
#
_cell.length_a   1.000
_cell.length_b   1.000
_cell.length_c   1.000
_cell.angle_alpha   90.00
_cell.angle_beta   90.00
_cell.angle_gamma   90.00
#
_symmetry.space_group_name_H-M   'P 1'
#
loop_
_entity.id
_entity.type
_entity.pdbx_description
1 polymer ?
#
loop_
_entity_poly.entity_id
_entity_poly.type
_entity_poly.pdbx_seq_one_letter_code
_entity_poly.pdbx_strand_id
1 'polypeptide(L)'
;MSATHNGNSKGLPALHGVKIKTRKSLQKAQAKYEPTVFREGILKTLNNAQPGDFDDIYQQLDIAGNTLEYRKYGETLFEILLTGGVLAPGGTILDD
;
A
#
# COMPACT_ATOMS: atom_id res chain seq x y z
N MET A 1 43.64 52.97 12.73
CA MET A 1 43.29 52.37 11.42
C MET A 1 42.61 51.04 11.71
N SER A 2 41.28 51.01 11.68
CA SER A 2 40.48 49.84 12.07
C SER A 2 40.01 49.12 10.81
N ALA A 3 40.33 47.83 10.67
CA ALA A 3 39.98 47.02 9.51
C ALA A 3 38.61 46.36 9.72
N THR A 4 37.62 46.78 8.93
CA THR A 4 36.30 46.15 8.84
C THR A 4 36.37 44.93 7.92
N HIS A 5 36.17 43.72 8.44
CA HIS A 5 36.02 42.51 7.63
C HIS A 5 34.53 42.30 7.32
N ASN A 6 34.09 42.68 6.11
CA ASN A 6 32.72 42.47 5.64
C ASN A 6 32.60 41.09 4.96
N GLY A 7 32.23 40.07 5.73
CA GLY A 7 31.93 38.73 5.23
C GLY A 7 30.59 38.72 4.51
N ASN A 8 30.61 38.80 3.18
CA ASN A 8 29.45 38.60 2.32
C ASN A 8 29.05 37.12 2.31
N SER A 9 28.20 36.69 3.25
CA SER A 9 27.51 35.41 3.16
C SER A 9 26.45 35.52 2.05
N LYS A 10 26.89 35.41 0.79
CA LYS A 10 26.00 35.17 -0.35
C LYS A 10 25.28 33.85 -0.06
N GLY A 11 24.04 33.95 0.45
CA GLY A 11 23.17 32.81 0.64
C GLY A 11 23.12 32.04 -0.67
N LEU A 12 23.45 30.75 -0.60
CA LEU A 12 23.31 29.84 -1.73
C LEU A 12 21.90 30.03 -2.32
N PRO A 13 21.74 30.15 -3.65
CA PRO A 13 20.41 30.27 -4.25
C PRO A 13 19.59 29.05 -3.82
N ALA A 14 18.64 29.28 -2.92
CA ALA A 14 17.80 28.22 -2.41
C ALA A 14 16.86 27.77 -3.53
N LEU A 15 16.74 26.45 -3.69
CA LEU A 15 16.01 25.75 -4.76
C LEU A 15 14.48 25.92 -4.64
N HIS A 16 14.00 27.15 -4.48
CA HIS A 16 12.58 27.47 -4.41
C HIS A 16 12.05 27.62 -5.83
N GLY A 17 11.44 26.55 -6.35
CA GLY A 17 10.75 26.59 -7.64
C GLY A 17 10.72 25.27 -8.40
N VAL A 18 11.60 24.32 -8.06
CA VAL A 18 11.59 23.00 -8.71
C VAL A 18 10.47 22.15 -8.11
N LYS A 19 9.34 22.07 -8.82
CA LYS A 19 8.30 21.09 -8.53
C LYS A 19 8.83 19.70 -8.84
N ILE A 20 9.39 19.01 -7.84
CA ILE A 20 9.82 17.61 -7.97
C ILE A 20 8.56 16.77 -8.19
N LYS A 21 8.34 16.35 -9.43
CA LYS A 21 7.28 15.39 -9.77
C LYS A 21 7.72 14.01 -9.31
N THR A 22 7.01 13.45 -8.33
CA THR A 22 7.18 12.05 -7.95
C THR A 22 6.87 11.15 -9.16
N ARG A 23 7.66 10.09 -9.35
CA ARG A 23 7.43 9.13 -10.43
C ARG A 23 6.14 8.35 -10.15
N LYS A 24 5.38 7.97 -11.19
CA LYS A 24 4.13 7.20 -11.05
C LYS A 24 4.26 5.95 -10.15
N SER A 25 5.40 5.25 -10.22
CA SER A 25 5.66 4.08 -9.37
C SER A 25 5.77 4.43 -7.88
N LEU A 26 6.44 5.54 -7.56
CA LEU A 26 6.55 6.05 -6.18
C LEU A 26 5.21 6.55 -5.65
N GLN A 27 4.37 7.15 -6.49
CA GLN A 27 3.01 7.54 -6.12
C GLN A 27 2.10 6.35 -5.84
N LYS A 28 2.24 5.25 -6.60
CA LYS A 28 1.51 3.99 -6.30
C LYS A 28 1.99 3.36 -5.00
N ALA A 29 3.29 3.36 -4.73
CA ALA A 29 3.83 2.85 -3.47
C ALA A 29 3.43 3.72 -2.26
N GLN A 30 3.31 5.04 -2.45
CA GLN A 30 2.83 5.99 -1.44
C GLN A 30 1.30 6.15 -1.43
N ALA A 31 0.56 5.44 -2.29
CA ALA A 31 -0.88 5.42 -2.20
C ALA A 31 -1.27 4.90 -0.81
N LYS A 32 -2.25 5.54 -0.19
CA LYS A 32 -2.67 5.23 1.18
C LYS A 32 -2.88 3.73 1.35
N TYR A 33 -2.43 3.20 2.47
CA TYR A 33 -2.69 1.81 2.85
C TYR A 33 -4.15 1.73 3.30
N GLU A 34 -5.01 1.22 2.42
CA GLU A 34 -6.47 1.17 2.57
C GLU A 34 -6.93 -0.31 2.60
N PRO A 35 -6.62 -1.06 3.67
CA PRO A 35 -6.88 -2.50 3.74
C PRO A 35 -8.37 -2.82 3.75
N THR A 36 -9.20 -1.92 4.29
CA THR A 36 -10.66 -2.08 4.32
C THR A 36 -11.25 -2.09 2.92
N VAL A 37 -10.81 -1.18 2.04
CA VAL A 37 -11.29 -1.10 0.65
C VAL A 37 -10.91 -2.38 -0.11
N PHE A 38 -9.69 -2.87 0.10
CA PHE A 38 -9.24 -4.12 -0.49
C PHE A 38 -10.09 -5.32 -0.02
N ARG A 39 -10.33 -5.44 1.30
CA ARG A 39 -11.17 -6.48 1.89
C ARG A 39 -12.58 -6.48 1.29
N GLU A 40 -13.23 -5.33 1.25
CA GLU A 40 -14.59 -5.20 0.68
C GLU A 40 -14.61 -5.58 -0.80
N GLY A 41 -13.56 -5.23 -1.55
CA GLY A 41 -13.37 -5.64 -2.93
C GLY A 41 -13.31 -7.16 -3.09
N ILE A 42 -12.48 -7.84 -2.28
CA ILE A 42 -12.39 -9.30 -2.26
C ILE A 42 -13.74 -9.94 -1.89
N LEU A 43 -14.37 -9.49 -0.82
CA LEU A 43 -15.65 -10.04 -0.36
C LEU A 43 -16.74 -9.90 -1.43
N LYS A 44 -16.80 -8.75 -2.10
CA LYS A 44 -17.73 -8.54 -3.21
C LYS A 44 -17.48 -9.50 -4.36
N THR A 45 -16.21 -9.73 -4.74
CA THR A 45 -15.86 -10.70 -5.77
C THR A 45 -16.28 -12.11 -5.37
N LEU A 46 -15.95 -12.54 -4.15
CA LEU A 46 -16.28 -13.88 -3.65
C LEU A 46 -17.80 -14.11 -3.51
N ASN A 47 -18.57 -13.09 -3.12
CA ASN A 47 -20.03 -13.17 -3.04
C ASN A 47 -20.71 -13.37 -4.41
N ASN A 48 -20.04 -12.99 -5.51
CA ASN A 48 -20.56 -13.19 -6.85
C ASN A 48 -20.16 -14.55 -7.45
N ALA A 49 -19.20 -15.25 -6.84
CA ALA A 49 -18.77 -16.57 -7.27
C ALA A 49 -19.70 -17.65 -6.69
N GLN A 50 -19.84 -18.76 -7.40
CA GLN A 50 -20.61 -19.89 -6.90
C GLN A 50 -19.89 -20.59 -5.74
N PRO A 51 -20.57 -20.82 -4.61
CA PRO A 51 -19.96 -21.51 -3.47
C PRO A 51 -19.51 -22.93 -3.85
N GLY A 52 -18.24 -23.25 -3.62
CA GLY A 52 -17.67 -24.57 -3.89
C GLY A 52 -17.17 -24.78 -5.32
N ASP A 53 -17.39 -23.82 -6.22
CA ASP A 53 -16.80 -23.83 -7.56
C ASP A 53 -15.47 -23.06 -7.55
N PHE A 54 -14.36 -23.80 -7.43
CA PHE A 54 -13.03 -23.20 -7.37
C PHE A 54 -12.57 -22.59 -8.69
N ASP A 55 -13.08 -23.06 -9.83
CA ASP A 55 -12.71 -22.53 -11.14
C ASP A 55 -13.37 -21.16 -11.36
N ASP A 56 -14.65 -21.01 -10.98
CA ASP A 56 -15.35 -19.71 -11.02
C ASP A 56 -14.70 -18.71 -10.04
N ILE A 57 -14.39 -19.14 -8.82
CA ILE A 57 -13.68 -18.30 -7.83
C ILE A 57 -12.32 -17.84 -8.39
N TYR A 58 -11.53 -18.74 -8.97
CA TYR A 58 -10.25 -18.42 -9.58
C TYR A 58 -10.41 -17.37 -10.69
N GLN A 59 -11.35 -17.59 -11.62
CA GLN A 59 -11.58 -16.69 -12.74
C GLN A 59 -12.01 -15.29 -12.27
N GLN A 60 -12.89 -15.20 -11.27
CA GLN A 60 -13.33 -13.92 -10.73
C GLN A 60 -12.20 -13.18 -10.00
N LEU A 61 -11.35 -13.89 -9.26
CA LEU A 61 -10.19 -13.31 -8.59
C LEU A 61 -9.12 -12.82 -9.59
N ASP A 62 -8.87 -13.55 -10.68
CA ASP A 62 -7.95 -13.13 -11.73
C ASP A 62 -8.42 -11.84 -12.41
N ILE A 63 -9.70 -11.77 -12.80
CA ILE A 63 -10.31 -10.56 -13.37
C ILE A 63 -10.19 -9.39 -12.39
N ALA A 64 -10.48 -9.61 -11.12
CA ALA A 64 -10.37 -8.61 -10.07
C ALA A 64 -8.92 -8.16 -9.81
N GLY A 65 -7.91 -8.94 -10.16
CA GLY A 65 -6.50 -8.55 -10.03
C GLY A 65 -6.09 -7.35 -10.88
N ASN A 66 -6.87 -7.00 -11.90
CA ASN A 66 -6.67 -5.78 -12.68
C ASN A 66 -7.03 -4.50 -11.89
N THR A 67 -7.88 -4.62 -10.89
CA THR A 67 -8.39 -3.49 -10.09
C THR A 67 -7.92 -3.54 -8.63
N LEU A 68 -7.82 -4.74 -8.05
CA LEU A 68 -7.38 -4.97 -6.68
C LEU A 68 -5.86 -5.05 -6.59
N GLU A 69 -5.30 -4.47 -5.53
CA GLU A 69 -3.86 -4.40 -5.33
C GLU A 69 -3.31 -5.64 -4.60
N TYR A 70 -3.35 -6.81 -5.24
CA TYR A 70 -2.84 -8.07 -4.66
C TYR A 70 -1.36 -8.00 -4.26
N ARG A 71 -0.55 -7.22 -4.98
CA ARG A 71 0.87 -7.06 -4.64
C ARG A 71 1.09 -6.40 -3.27
N LYS A 72 0.15 -5.56 -2.83
CA LYS A 72 0.27 -4.80 -1.58
C LYS A 72 -0.35 -5.54 -0.40
N TYR A 73 -1.46 -6.24 -0.61
CA TYR A 73 -2.26 -6.85 0.45
C TYR A 73 -2.27 -8.39 0.41
N GLY A 74 -1.68 -9.02 -0.62
CA GLY A 74 -1.74 -10.46 -0.83
C GLY A 74 -1.06 -11.27 0.27
N GLU A 75 0.11 -10.81 0.75
CA GLU A 75 0.81 -11.46 1.87
C GLU A 75 -0.08 -11.50 3.12
N THR A 76 -0.63 -10.35 3.51
CA THR A 76 -1.57 -10.25 4.65
C THR A 76 -2.85 -11.07 4.42
N LEU A 77 -3.38 -11.11 3.20
CA LEU A 77 -4.55 -11.93 2.87
C LEU A 77 -4.26 -13.41 3.08
N PHE A 78 -3.13 -13.91 2.58
CA PHE A 78 -2.75 -15.32 2.75
C PHE A 78 -2.43 -15.67 4.20
N GLU A 79 -1.83 -14.75 4.96
CA GLU A 79 -1.63 -14.92 6.40
C GLU A 79 -2.98 -15.13 7.12
N ILE A 80 -4.00 -14.32 6.80
CA ILE A 80 -5.35 -14.47 7.37
C ILE A 80 -5.97 -15.81 6.96
N LEU A 81 -5.91 -16.16 5.67
CA LEU A 81 -6.57 -17.36 5.13
C LEU A 81 -5.92 -18.65 5.64
N LEU A 82 -4.59 -18.70 5.73
CA LEU A 82 -3.85 -19.91 6.11
C LEU A 82 -3.77 -20.07 7.62
N THR A 83 -3.72 -18.98 8.38
CA THR A 83 -3.59 -19.05 9.84
C THR A 83 -4.93 -19.01 10.57
N GLY A 84 -6.02 -18.64 9.88
CA GLY A 84 -7.38 -18.78 10.39
C GLY A 84 -7.86 -17.67 11.34
N GLY A 85 -7.21 -16.51 11.37
CA GLY A 85 -7.59 -15.40 12.26
C GLY A 85 -6.48 -14.36 12.41
N VAL A 86 -6.79 -13.24 13.08
CA VAL A 86 -5.78 -12.21 13.43
C VAL A 86 -4.81 -12.83 14.42
N LEU A 87 -3.63 -13.23 13.94
CA LEU A 87 -2.50 -13.55 14.81
C LEU A 87 -2.13 -12.29 15.59
N ALA A 88 -2.08 -12.40 16.92
CA ALA A 88 -1.49 -11.35 17.73
C ALA A 88 0.01 -11.18 17.39
N PRO A 89 0.60 -10.00 17.62
CA PRO A 89 2.04 -9.80 17.48
C PRO A 89 2.79 -10.86 18.30
N GLY A 90 3.53 -11.76 17.63
CA GLY A 90 4.20 -12.90 18.27
C GLY A 90 3.66 -14.28 17.87
N GLY A 91 2.66 -14.36 17.00
CA GLY A 91 2.22 -15.64 16.39
C GLY A 91 1.26 -16.46 17.25
N THR A 92 0.65 -15.85 18.28
CA THR A 92 -0.36 -16.51 19.11
C THR A 92 -1.76 -16.26 18.55
N ILE A 93 -2.60 -17.29 18.59
CA ILE A 93 -4.02 -17.18 18.25
C ILE A 93 -4.70 -16.38 19.37
N LEU A 94 -5.45 -15.34 19.01
CA LEU A 94 -6.36 -14.66 19.93
C LEU A 94 -7.65 -15.48 19.98
N ASP A 95 -7.85 -16.22 21.07
CA ASP A 95 -9.18 -16.71 21.43
C ASP A 95 -9.96 -15.54 22.05
N ASP A 96 -11.15 -15.26 21.53
CA ASP A 96 -12.14 -14.33 22.12
C ASP A 96 -12.78 -14.94 23.38
#